data_AF-D8F3E0-F1
#
_entry.id   AF-D8F3E0-F1
#
_cell.length_a   1.000
_cell.length_b   1.000
_cell.length_c   1.000
_cell.angle_alpha   90.00
_cell.angle_beta   90.00
_cell.angle_gamma   90.00
#
_symmetry.space_group_name_H-M   'P 1'
#
loop_
_entity.id
_entity.type
_entity.pdbx_description
1 polymer ?
#
loop_
_entity_poly.entity_id
_entity_poly.type
_entity_poly.pdbx_seq_one_letter_code
_entity_poly.pdbx_strand_id
1 'polypeptide(L)'
;MGVKGLKAVIDAGPLIHLSEIGCLHFLNSFDELHVPEAVWLETVGQDRVFETELSSLKNMQRHSFPEEEVERFVRRNNLSRLHAGELECLFGGFR
;
A
#
# COMPACT_ATOMS: atom_id res chain seq x y z
N MET A 1 17.53 14.88 18.75
CA MET A 1 16.22 15.00 18.06
C MET A 1 16.14 13.86 17.08
N GLY A 2 15.35 12.83 17.36
CA GLY A 2 15.23 11.68 16.47
C GLY A 2 14.49 12.12 15.21
N VAL A 3 15.13 12.02 14.05
CA VAL A 3 14.42 12.00 12.77
C VAL A 3 13.48 10.80 12.85
N LYS A 4 12.17 11.05 13.00
CA LYS A 4 11.18 9.99 12.82
C LYS A 4 11.35 9.48 11.40
N GLY A 5 11.51 8.18 11.24
CA GLY A 5 11.62 7.57 9.92
C GLY A 5 10.42 7.93 9.06
N LEU A 6 10.65 8.20 7.78
CA LEU A 6 9.63 8.56 6.80
C LEU A 6 8.86 7.29 6.41
N LYS A 7 7.67 7.12 6.98
CA LYS A 7 6.75 6.05 6.61
C LYS A 7 5.76 6.52 5.56
N ALA A 8 5.40 5.66 4.63
CA ALA A 8 4.37 5.93 3.65
C ALA A 8 3.47 4.71 3.45
N VAL A 9 2.22 4.98 3.10
CA VAL A 9 1.31 3.98 2.55
C VAL A 9 1.18 4.27 1.06
N ILE A 10 1.41 3.28 0.22
CA ILE A 10 1.48 3.48 -1.23
C ILE A 10 0.18 3.07 -1.91
N ASP A 11 -0.19 3.85 -2.92
CA ASP A 11 -1.31 3.58 -3.81
C ASP A 11 -0.85 2.79 -5.05
N ALA A 12 -1.78 2.19 -5.79
CA ALA A 12 -1.49 1.38 -6.98
C ALA A 12 -0.86 2.23 -8.10
N GLY A 13 -1.35 3.46 -8.31
CA GLY A 13 -0.87 4.33 -9.38
C GLY A 13 0.65 4.57 -9.34
N PRO A 14 1.23 5.06 -8.23
CA PRO A 14 2.67 5.21 -8.09
C PRO A 14 3.47 3.90 -8.28
N LEU A 15 2.97 2.76 -7.80
CA LEU A 15 3.64 1.46 -8.03
C LEU A 15 3.68 1.11 -9.52
N ILE A 16 2.55 1.23 -10.21
CA ILE A 16 2.43 0.94 -11.65
C ILE A 16 3.34 1.88 -12.45
N HIS A 17 3.17 3.19 -12.29
CA HIS A 17 3.92 4.17 -13.08
C HIS A 17 5.42 4.09 -12.84
N LEU A 18 5.87 3.83 -11.60
CA LEU A 18 7.30 3.66 -11.32
C LEU A 18 7.84 2.35 -11.88
N SER A 19 7.05 1.28 -11.91
CA SER A 19 7.44 0.02 -12.57
C SER A 19 7.60 0.22 -14.07
N GLU A 20 6.64 0.88 -14.72
CA GLU A 20 6.65 1.14 -16.17
C GLU A 20 7.91 1.88 -16.66
N ILE A 21 8.50 2.73 -15.80
CA ILE A 21 9.72 3.48 -16.10
C ILE A 21 10.97 2.93 -15.40
N GLY A 22 10.91 1.76 -14.77
CA GLY A 22 12.04 1.12 -14.08
C GLY A 22 12.59 1.90 -12.88
N CYS A 23 11.75 2.69 -12.22
CA CYS A 23 12.12 3.64 -11.17
C CYS A 23 11.56 3.29 -9.77
N LEU A 24 11.17 2.05 -9.52
CA LEU A 24 10.71 1.58 -8.20
C LEU A 24 11.72 1.88 -7.08
N HIS A 25 13.02 1.92 -7.39
CA HIS A 25 14.08 2.22 -6.43
C HIS A 25 13.92 3.57 -5.70
N PHE A 26 13.18 4.55 -6.25
CA PHE A 26 12.88 5.80 -5.55
C PHE A 26 12.08 5.58 -4.25
N LEU A 27 11.32 4.49 -4.18
CA LEU A 27 10.56 4.12 -2.99
C LEU A 27 11.46 3.69 -1.82
N ASN A 28 12.74 3.42 -2.04
CA ASN A 28 13.71 3.19 -0.96
C ASN A 28 14.03 4.47 -0.15
N SER A 29 13.52 5.64 -0.57
CA SER A 29 13.64 6.88 0.21
C SER A 29 12.75 6.87 1.48
N PHE A 30 11.80 5.94 1.55
CA PHE A 30 10.98 5.70 2.74
C PHE A 30 11.65 4.67 3.65
N ASP A 31 11.52 4.82 4.96
CA ASP A 31 12.00 3.82 5.92
C ASP A 31 11.06 2.61 5.97
N GLU A 32 9.75 2.85 5.84
CA GLU A 32 8.70 1.82 5.76
C GLU A 32 7.68 2.20 4.69
N LEU A 33 7.40 1.27 3.79
CA LEU A 33 6.39 1.39 2.74
C LEU A 33 5.30 0.35 2.98
N HIS A 34 4.14 0.78 3.45
CA HIS A 34 2.98 -0.08 3.68
C HIS A 34 2.20 -0.25 2.38
N VAL A 35 1.94 -1.49 1.99
CA VAL A 35 1.17 -1.86 0.79
C VAL A 35 -0.11 -2.57 1.25
N PRO A 36 -1.28 -1.91 1.13
CA PRO A 36 -2.56 -2.57 1.38
C PRO A 36 -2.80 -3.75 0.41
N GLU A 37 -3.59 -4.73 0.83
CA GLU A 37 -3.93 -5.91 0.04
C GLU A 37 -4.68 -5.53 -1.24
N ALA A 38 -5.61 -4.57 -1.15
CA ALA A 38 -6.31 -4.07 -2.32
C ALA A 38 -5.35 -3.49 -3.37
N VAL A 39 -4.30 -2.78 -2.92
CA VAL A 39 -3.26 -2.23 -3.80
C VAL A 39 -2.40 -3.35 -4.38
N TRP A 40 -2.07 -4.38 -3.58
CA TRP A 40 -1.35 -5.55 -4.07
C TRP A 40 -2.12 -6.30 -5.17
N LEU A 41 -3.43 -6.50 -4.96
CA LEU A 41 -4.31 -7.17 -5.92
C LEU A 41 -4.47 -6.37 -7.22
N GLU A 42 -4.55 -5.04 -7.15
CA GLU A 42 -4.62 -4.18 -8.34
C GLU A 42 -3.31 -4.16 -9.14
N THR A 43 -2.17 -4.34 -8.47
CA THR A 43 -0.85 -4.25 -9.08
C THR A 43 -0.33 -5.63 -9.50
N VAL A 44 0.23 -6.39 -8.56
CA VAL A 44 0.79 -7.72 -8.79
C VAL A 44 -0.30 -8.72 -9.15
N GLY A 45 -1.46 -8.66 -8.49
CA GLY A 45 -2.59 -9.57 -8.76
C GLY A 45 -3.20 -9.43 -10.16
N GLN A 46 -2.90 -8.35 -10.88
CA GLN A 46 -3.32 -8.10 -12.26
C GLN A 46 -2.15 -8.04 -13.25
N ASP A 47 -0.97 -8.54 -12.86
CA ASP A 47 0.26 -8.55 -13.68
C ASP A 47 0.68 -7.15 -14.19
N ARG A 48 0.31 -6.07 -13.49
CA ARG A 48 0.71 -4.70 -13.84
C ARG A 48 2.09 -4.32 -13.32
N VAL A 49 2.53 -5.02 -12.26
CA VAL A 49 3.84 -4.88 -11.63
C VAL A 49 4.34 -6.27 -11.31
N PHE A 50 5.60 -6.57 -11.64
CA PHE A 50 6.15 -7.89 -11.33
C PHE A 50 6.60 -7.97 -9.86
N GLU A 51 6.23 -9.04 -9.17
CA GLU A 51 6.63 -9.28 -7.78
C GLU A 51 8.16 -9.31 -7.59
N THR A 52 8.90 -9.75 -8.62
CA THR A 52 10.36 -9.76 -8.63
C THR A 52 10.96 -8.35 -8.57
N GLU A 53 10.31 -7.35 -9.17
CA GLU A 53 10.73 -5.96 -9.09
C GLU A 53 10.48 -5.38 -7.69
N LEU A 54 9.32 -5.70 -7.10
CA LEU A 54 8.98 -5.27 -5.73
C LEU A 54 9.85 -5.93 -4.67
N SER A 55 10.31 -7.16 -4.92
CA SER A 55 11.24 -7.88 -4.04
C SER A 55 12.58 -7.15 -3.83
N SER A 56 12.92 -6.19 -4.71
CA SER A 56 14.09 -5.32 -4.55
C SER A 56 13.91 -4.25 -3.46
N LEU A 57 12.66 -3.94 -3.08
CA LEU A 57 12.30 -2.96 -2.06
C LEU A 57 12.30 -3.62 -0.67
N LYS A 58 13.38 -3.43 0.09
CA LYS A 58 13.56 -4.06 1.41
C LYS A 58 12.72 -3.43 2.52
N ASN A 59 12.20 -2.24 2.26
CA ASN A 59 11.39 -1.44 3.17
C ASN A 59 9.88 -1.67 3.01
N MET A 60 9.47 -2.58 2.12
CA MET A 60 8.07 -2.84 1.82
C MET A 60 7.43 -3.82 2.81
N GLN A 61 6.24 -3.47 3.30
CA GLN A 61 5.41 -4.31 4.17
C GLN A 61 4.02 -4.46 3.55
N ARG A 62 3.65 -5.68 3.16
CA ARG A 62 2.29 -5.99 2.71
C ARG A 62 1.37 -6.20 3.90
N HIS A 63 0.17 -5.64 3.82
CA HIS A 63 -0.85 -5.75 4.87
C HIS A 63 -2.11 -6.36 4.29
N SER A 64 -2.56 -7.45 4.89
CA SER A 64 -3.83 -8.09 4.57
C SER A 64 -4.72 -8.03 5.80
N PHE A 65 -5.92 -7.49 5.62
CA PHE A 65 -6.92 -7.36 6.67
C PHE A 65 -8.14 -8.21 6.33
N PRO A 66 -8.82 -8.81 7.32
CA PRO A 66 -10.07 -9.52 7.07
C PRO A 66 -11.14 -8.57 6.50
N GLU A 67 -11.72 -8.92 5.36
CA GLU A 67 -12.73 -8.12 4.67
C GLU A 67 -13.90 -7.75 5.59
N GLU A 68 -14.37 -8.70 6.42
CA GLU A 68 -15.44 -8.47 7.38
C GLU A 68 -15.11 -7.37 8.42
N GLU A 69 -13.85 -7.24 8.82
CA GLU A 69 -13.41 -6.22 9.78
C GLU A 69 -13.33 -4.84 9.12
N VAL A 70 -12.79 -4.79 7.90
CA VAL A 70 -12.74 -3.56 7.09
C VAL A 70 -14.15 -3.07 6.79
N GLU A 71 -15.06 -3.95 6.36
CA GLU A 71 -16.48 -3.61 6.14
C GLU A 71 -17.15 -3.06 7.39
N ARG A 72 -16.93 -3.71 8.55
CA ARG A 72 -17.51 -3.27 9.82
C ARG A 72 -17.00 -1.87 10.19
N PHE A 73 -15.73 -1.60 9.95
CA PHE A 73 -15.12 -0.28 10.13
C PHE A 73 -15.72 0.76 9.18
N VAL A 74 -15.89 0.43 7.90
CA VAL A 74 -16.50 1.32 6.89
C VAL A 74 -17.91 1.72 7.29
N ARG A 75 -18.75 0.74 7.67
CA ARG A 75 -20.15 0.97 8.08
C ARG A 75 -20.21 1.83 9.33
N ARG A 76 -19.36 1.57 10.32
CA ARG A 76 -19.31 2.34 11.58
C ARG A 76 -18.92 3.80 11.36
N ASN A 77 -18.07 4.09 10.38
CA ASN A 77 -17.51 5.42 10.13
C ASN A 77 -18.13 6.14 8.92
N ASN A 78 -19.15 5.56 8.27
CA ASN A 78 -19.80 6.08 7.07
C ASN A 78 -18.83 6.37 5.90
N LEU A 79 -17.84 5.49 5.69
CA LEU A 79 -16.77 5.68 4.69
C LEU A 79 -17.09 5.06 3.32
N SER A 80 -18.37 4.91 2.97
CA SER A 80 -18.82 4.16 1.78
C SER A 80 -18.41 4.73 0.41
N ARG A 81 -17.73 5.88 0.39
CA ARG A 81 -17.26 6.55 -0.84
C ARG A 81 -15.76 6.36 -1.11
N LEU A 82 -15.04 5.71 -0.20
CA LEU A 82 -13.61 5.48 -0.32
C LEU A 82 -13.32 4.17 -1.08
N HIS A 83 -12.22 4.15 -1.83
CA HIS A 83 -11.73 2.97 -2.52
C HIS A 83 -11.15 1.95 -1.52
N ALA A 84 -11.09 0.67 -1.90
CA ALA A 84 -10.64 -0.42 -1.03
C ALA A 84 -9.25 -0.17 -0.40
N GLY A 85 -8.29 0.34 -1.19
CA GLY A 85 -6.97 0.72 -0.68
C GLY A 85 -7.02 1.83 0.37
N GLU A 86 -7.85 2.86 0.18
CA GLU A 86 -8.02 3.96 1.14
C GLU A 86 -8.66 3.48 2.45
N LEU A 87 -9.57 2.51 2.36
CA LEU A 87 -10.22 1.91 3.54
C LEU A 87 -9.26 1.10 4.39
N GLU A 88 -8.41 0.29 3.74
CA GLU A 88 -7.36 -0.49 4.42
C GLU A 88 -6.31 0.43 5.07
N CYS A 89 -5.96 1.54 4.42
CA CYS A 89 -5.11 2.59 5.01
C CYS A 89 -5.68 3.13 6.32
N LEU A 90 -6.97 3.47 6.34
CA LEU A 90 -7.64 4.01 7.51
C LEU A 90 -7.84 2.95 8.60
N PHE A 91 -8.13 1.71 8.22
CA PHE A 91 -8.33 0.59 9.14
C PHE A 91 -7.02 0.17 9.82
N GLY A 92 -5.95 -0.01 9.04
CA GLY A 92 -4.64 -0.48 9.52
C GLY A 92 -3.96 0.49 10.47
N GLY A 93 -4.34 1.78 10.42
CA GLY A 93 -3.84 2.79 11.35
C GLY A 93 -2.31 2.88 11.35
N PHE A 94 -1.69 2.74 10.17
CA PHE A 94 -0.25 2.76 9.96
C PHE A 94 0.37 4.00 10.65
N ARG A 95 1.05 3.77 11.78
CA ARG A 95 1.62 4.81 12.69
C ARG A 95 3.10 4.61 12.92
#